data_AF-A0A2V7PM14-F1
#
_entry.id   AF-A0A2V7PM14-F1
#
_cell.length_a   1.000
_cell.length_b   1.000
_cell.length_c   1.000
_cell.angle_alpha   90.00
_cell.angle_beta   90.00
_cell.angle_gamma   90.00
#
_symmetry.space_group_name_H-M   'P 1'
#
loop_
_entity.id
_entity.type
_entity.pdbx_description
1 polymer ?
#
loop_
_entity_poly.entity_id
_entity_poly.type
_entity_poly.pdbx_seq_one_letter_code
_entity_poly.pdbx_strand_id
1 'polypeptide(L)'
;MPVTAKLSRKFYETFGEDVTNELVEWFNSVDATYRNDLRELNELNFGRFDAKLEQRLAELDARWVARFGTVDGRFVGFDAKLEQRLAELKSDLVKWMFAFWAPTALAVVALLFRK
;
A
#
# COMPACT_ATOMS: atom_id res chain seq x y z
N MET A 1 -0.19 14.40 39.70
CA MET A 1 -0.29 15.81 40.15
C MET A 1 -1.71 16.03 40.64
N PRO A 2 -1.93 16.21 41.95
CA PRO A 2 -3.26 16.46 42.51
C PRO A 2 -3.83 17.77 41.97
N VAL A 3 -5.16 17.85 41.85
CA VAL A 3 -5.86 19.07 41.53
C VAL A 3 -5.96 19.94 42.78
N THR A 4 -5.50 21.18 42.66
CA THR A 4 -5.67 22.19 43.71
C THR A 4 -7.08 22.76 43.64
N ALA A 5 -8.02 22.09 44.31
CA ALA A 5 -9.39 22.60 44.45
C ALA A 5 -9.37 23.90 45.27
N LYS A 6 -9.92 24.99 44.71
CA LYS A 6 -10.07 26.27 45.41
C LYS A 6 -11.47 26.37 45.98
N LEU A 7 -11.60 26.21 47.29
CA LEU A 7 -12.87 26.35 48.01
C LEU A 7 -12.92 27.70 48.74
N SER A 8 -14.12 28.29 48.83
CA SER A 8 -14.30 29.63 49.41
C SER A 8 -14.23 29.59 50.93
N ARG A 9 -13.75 30.67 51.58
CA ARG A 9 -13.70 30.76 53.06
C ARG A 9 -15.06 30.51 53.72
N LYS A 10 -16.14 31.02 53.14
CA LYS A 10 -17.52 30.79 53.61
C LYS A 10 -17.90 29.30 53.61
N PHE A 11 -17.35 28.51 52.70
CA PHE A 11 -17.58 27.06 52.64
C PHE A 11 -16.94 26.36 53.84
N TYR A 12 -15.68 26.68 54.16
CA TYR A 12 -14.99 26.18 55.36
C TYR A 12 -15.73 26.57 56.65
N GLU A 13 -16.20 27.82 56.74
CA GLU A 13 -16.97 28.30 57.90
C GLU A 13 -18.31 27.57 58.07
N THR A 14 -18.94 27.16 56.96
CA THR A 14 -20.26 26.51 56.99
C THR A 14 -20.16 25.00 57.25
N PHE A 15 -19.18 24.32 56.64
CA PHE A 15 -19.08 22.86 56.66
C PHE A 15 -17.96 22.32 57.57
N GLY A 16 -17.08 23.20 58.06
CA GLY A 16 -15.92 22.80 58.85
C GLY A 16 -14.73 22.36 58.00
N GLU A 17 -13.56 22.31 58.62
CA GLU A 17 -12.29 21.97 57.97
C GLU A 17 -12.24 20.50 57.55
N ASP A 18 -12.68 19.59 58.42
CA ASP A 18 -12.65 18.14 58.19
C ASP A 18 -13.47 17.74 56.95
N VAL A 19 -14.75 18.13 56.91
CA VAL A 19 -15.64 17.82 55.77
C VAL A 19 -15.12 18.43 54.47
N THR A 20 -14.53 19.63 54.55
CA THR A 20 -13.99 20.30 53.37
C THR A 20 -12.74 19.59 52.85
N ASN A 21 -11.86 19.10 53.73
CA ASN A 21 -10.67 18.35 53.36
C ASN A 21 -11.05 16.98 52.76
N GLU A 22 -11.99 16.25 53.35
CA GLU A 22 -12.50 14.99 52.80
C GLU A 22 -13.05 15.16 51.38
N LEU A 23 -13.77 16.26 51.11
CA LEU A 23 -14.27 16.56 49.77
C LEU A 23 -13.14 16.80 48.77
N VAL A 24 -12.08 17.51 49.16
CA VAL A 24 -10.91 17.74 48.29
C VAL A 24 -10.16 16.43 48.03
N GLU A 25 -10.01 15.58 49.04
CA GLU A 25 -9.39 14.26 48.89
C GLU A 25 -10.20 13.35 47.96
N TRP A 26 -11.52 13.29 48.15
CA TRP A 26 -12.42 12.57 47.27
C TRP A 26 -12.33 13.09 45.82
N PHE A 27 -12.35 14.41 45.63
CA PHE A 27 -12.22 15.02 44.31
C PHE A 27 -10.89 14.67 43.63
N ASN A 28 -9.79 14.68 44.39
CA ASN A 28 -8.48 14.26 43.89
C ASN A 28 -8.44 12.78 43.50
N SER A 29 -9.09 11.91 44.27
CA SER A 29 -9.23 10.49 43.95
C SER A 29 -10.03 10.25 42.66
N VAL A 30 -11.13 10.98 42.48
CA VAL A 30 -11.95 10.92 41.27
C VAL A 30 -11.17 11.44 40.04
N ASP A 31 -10.48 12.58 40.15
CA ASP A 31 -9.66 13.11 39.04
C ASP A 31 -8.53 12.14 38.65
N ALA A 32 -7.87 11.53 39.64
CA ALA A 32 -6.82 10.55 39.39
C ALA A 32 -7.36 9.33 38.63
N THR A 33 -8.52 8.80 39.05
CA THR A 33 -9.20 7.68 38.39
C THR A 33 -9.55 8.05 36.94
N TYR A 34 -10.24 9.19 36.73
CA TYR A 34 -10.62 9.63 35.38
C TYR A 34 -9.42 9.83 34.45
N ARG A 35 -8.33 10.43 34.95
CA ARG A 35 -7.12 10.60 34.15
C ARG A 35 -6.47 9.27 33.77
N ASN A 36 -6.52 8.29 34.66
CA ASN A 36 -6.02 6.95 34.38
C ASN A 36 -6.91 6.24 33.35
N ASP A 37 -8.23 6.27 33.54
CA ASP A 37 -9.18 5.68 32.59
C ASP A 37 -9.04 6.29 31.20
N LEU A 38 -8.89 7.63 31.11
CA LEU A 38 -8.67 8.31 29.84
C LEU A 38 -7.35 7.89 29.19
N ARG A 39 -6.28 7.70 29.95
CA ARG A 39 -5.01 7.19 29.42
C ARG A 39 -5.15 5.76 28.92
N GLU A 40 -5.78 4.89 29.69
CA GLU A 40 -5.99 3.49 29.31
C GLU A 40 -6.83 3.39 28.03
N LEU A 41 -7.95 4.13 27.97
CA LEU A 41 -8.78 4.19 26.76
C LEU A 41 -8.00 4.74 25.58
N ASN A 42 -7.15 5.74 25.80
CA ASN A 42 -6.33 6.33 24.75
C ASN A 42 -5.29 5.34 24.23
N GLU A 43 -4.57 4.65 25.11
CA GLU A 43 -3.60 3.61 24.76
C GLU A 43 -4.26 2.44 24.02
N LEU A 44 -5.42 1.96 24.51
CA LEU A 44 -6.17 0.90 23.84
C LEU A 44 -6.67 1.33 22.46
N ASN A 45 -7.18 2.55 22.33
CA ASN A 45 -7.66 3.06 21.05
C ASN A 45 -6.52 3.29 20.07
N PHE A 46 -5.39 3.83 20.51
CA PHE A 46 -4.21 4.01 19.67
C PHE A 46 -3.63 2.66 19.24
N GLY A 47 -3.52 1.68 20.15
CA GLY A 47 -3.06 0.33 19.78
C GLY A 47 -3.97 -0.34 18.74
N ARG A 48 -5.30 -0.20 18.88
CA ARG A 48 -6.26 -0.70 17.88
C ARG A 48 -6.17 0.04 16.55
N PHE A 49 -5.97 1.35 16.59
CA PHE A 49 -5.82 2.18 15.40
C PHE A 49 -4.55 1.82 14.64
N ASP A 50 -3.43 1.67 15.36
CA ASP A 50 -2.13 1.30 14.81
C ASP A 50 -2.17 -0.09 14.16
N ALA A 51 -2.70 -1.10 14.88
CA ALA A 51 -2.88 -2.45 14.32
C ALA A 51 -3.75 -2.45 13.05
N LYS A 52 -4.82 -1.62 13.02
CA LYS A 52 -5.68 -1.50 11.84
C LYS A 52 -4.98 -0.76 10.70
N LEU A 53 -4.14 0.23 10.99
CA LEU A 53 -3.33 0.91 10.00
C LEU A 53 -2.30 -0.04 9.39
N GLU A 54 -1.56 -0.78 10.22
CA GLU A 54 -0.60 -1.79 9.76
C GLU A 54 -1.27 -2.83 8.85
N GLN A 55 -2.43 -3.34 9.27
CA GLN A 55 -3.22 -4.27 8.44
C GLN A 55 -3.57 -3.65 7.08
N ARG A 56 -4.08 -2.41 7.06
CA ARG A 56 -4.45 -1.73 5.81
C ARG A 56 -3.26 -1.45 4.91
N LEU A 57 -2.11 -1.10 5.49
CA LEU A 57 -0.87 -0.91 4.74
C LEU A 57 -0.40 -2.22 4.12
N ALA A 58 -0.43 -3.32 4.87
CA ALA A 58 -0.09 -4.65 4.35
C ALA A 58 -1.06 -5.10 3.23
N GLU A 59 -2.37 -4.86 3.39
CA GLU A 59 -3.37 -5.12 2.34
C GLU A 59 -3.12 -4.29 1.08
N LEU A 60 -2.74 -3.02 1.22
CA LEU A 60 -2.41 -2.14 0.10
C LEU A 60 -1.13 -2.60 -0.60
N ASP A 61 -0.08 -2.94 0.15
CA ASP A 61 1.18 -3.44 -0.39
C ASP A 61 0.97 -4.72 -1.21
N ALA A 62 0.24 -5.69 -0.64
CA ALA A 62 -0.11 -6.93 -1.34
C ALA A 62 -0.90 -6.66 -2.64
N ARG A 63 -1.85 -5.72 -2.62
CA ARG A 63 -2.61 -5.33 -3.81
C ARG A 63 -1.73 -4.66 -4.86
N TRP A 64 -0.78 -3.82 -4.44
CA TRP A 64 0.16 -3.16 -5.34
C TRP A 64 1.09 -4.17 -6.00
N VAL A 65 1.70 -5.07 -5.23
CA VAL A 65 2.54 -6.15 -5.75
C VAL A 65 1.77 -7.00 -6.76
N ALA A 66 0.54 -7.41 -6.45
CA ALA A 66 -0.29 -8.18 -7.37
C ALA A 66 -0.62 -7.42 -8.66
N ARG A 67 -0.92 -6.13 -8.56
CA ARG A 67 -1.22 -5.28 -9.73
C ARG A 67 0.01 -5.09 -10.61
N PHE A 68 1.18 -4.83 -10.02
CA PHE A 68 2.43 -4.69 -10.78
C PHE A 68 2.84 -6.01 -11.42
N GLY A 69 2.76 -7.14 -10.71
CA GLY A 69 3.02 -8.45 -11.30
C GLY A 69 2.10 -8.78 -12.48
N THR A 70 0.83 -8.35 -12.43
CA THR A 70 -0.10 -8.48 -13.56
C THR A 70 0.34 -7.63 -14.77
N VAL A 71 0.83 -6.41 -14.52
CA VAL A 71 1.34 -5.51 -15.57
C VAL A 71 2.61 -6.08 -16.19
N ASP A 72 3.56 -6.54 -15.39
CA ASP A 72 4.79 -7.17 -15.85
C ASP A 72 4.49 -8.41 -16.70
N GLY A 73 3.57 -9.27 -16.24
CA GLY A 73 3.13 -10.43 -17.02
C GLY A 73 2.52 -10.06 -18.37
N ARG A 74 1.79 -8.94 -18.46
CA ARG A 74 1.27 -8.42 -19.74
C ARG A 74 2.38 -7.92 -20.66
N PHE A 75 3.40 -7.25 -20.11
CA PHE A 75 4.55 -6.80 -20.90
C PHE A 75 5.33 -7.99 -21.46
N VAL A 76 5.63 -8.99 -20.63
CA VAL A 76 6.29 -10.22 -21.09
C VAL A 76 5.48 -10.91 -22.20
N GLY A 77 4.15 -10.99 -22.05
CA GLY A 77 3.28 -11.55 -23.09
C GLY A 77 3.24 -10.71 -24.37
N PHE A 78 3.34 -9.39 -24.26
CA PHE A 78 3.42 -8.48 -25.41
C PHE A 78 4.74 -8.64 -26.16
N ASP A 79 5.87 -8.71 -25.45
CA ASP A 79 7.19 -8.90 -26.02
C ASP A 79 7.28 -10.23 -26.77
N ALA A 80 6.81 -11.33 -26.17
CA ALA A 80 6.76 -12.64 -26.83
C ALA A 80 5.93 -12.60 -28.13
N LYS A 81 4.80 -11.89 -28.11
CA LYS A 81 3.94 -11.73 -29.30
C LYS A 81 4.60 -10.88 -30.39
N LEU A 82 5.37 -9.85 -30.01
CA LEU A 82 6.14 -9.07 -30.97
C LEU A 82 7.25 -9.90 -31.60
N GLU A 83 8.02 -10.63 -30.80
CA GLU A 83 9.06 -11.54 -31.31
C GLU A 83 8.48 -12.56 -32.29
N GLN A 84 7.35 -13.18 -31.95
CA GLN A 84 6.66 -14.10 -32.84
C GLN A 84 6.28 -13.44 -34.16
N ARG A 85 5.62 -12.28 -34.13
CA ARG A 85 5.21 -11.57 -35.35
C ARG A 85 6.40 -11.16 -36.21
N LEU A 86 7.50 -10.74 -35.60
CA LEU A 86 8.72 -10.41 -36.32
C LEU A 86 9.34 -11.65 -36.98
N ALA A 87 9.34 -12.79 -36.29
CA ALA A 87 9.80 -14.06 -36.84
C ALA A 87 8.93 -14.51 -38.03
N GLU A 88 7.60 -14.39 -37.92
CA GLU A 88 6.66 -14.67 -39.00
C GLU A 88 6.90 -13.76 -40.21
N LEU A 89 6.98 -12.44 -40.00
CA LEU A 89 7.27 -11.47 -41.07
C LEU A 89 8.62 -11.74 -41.74
N LYS A 90 9.67 -12.05 -40.96
CA LYS A 90 10.98 -12.40 -41.49
C LYS A 90 10.92 -13.69 -42.34
N SER A 91 10.22 -14.71 -41.85
CA SER A 91 10.03 -15.97 -42.57
C SER A 91 9.31 -15.75 -43.91
N ASP A 92 8.22 -15.00 -43.90
CA ASP A 92 7.45 -14.71 -45.11
C ASP A 92 8.24 -13.85 -46.09
N LEU A 93 8.98 -12.85 -45.61
CA LEU A 93 9.86 -12.05 -46.44
C LEU A 93 10.92 -12.91 -47.15
N VAL A 94 11.53 -13.87 -46.44
CA VAL A 94 12.50 -14.80 -47.03
C VAL A 94 11.84 -15.69 -48.09
N LYS A 95 10.65 -16.24 -47.83
CA LYS A 95 9.91 -17.03 -48.83
C LYS A 95 9.62 -16.21 -50.08
N TRP A 96 9.15 -14.97 -49.93
CA TRP A 96 8.87 -14.06 -51.04
C TRP A 96 10.13 -13.68 -51.82
N MET A 97 11.25 -13.47 -51.15
CA MET A 97 12.54 -13.23 -51.80
C MET A 97 12.89 -14.41 -52.72
N PHE A 98 12.81 -15.66 -52.25
CA PHE A 98 13.08 -16.82 -53.11
C PHE A 98 12.06 -16.97 -54.24
N ALA A 99 10.77 -16.80 -53.97
CA ALA A 99 9.73 -16.88 -54.99
C ALA A 99 9.95 -15.85 -56.11
N PHE A 100 10.36 -14.64 -55.75
CA PHE A 100 10.63 -13.56 -56.69
C PHE A 100 11.93 -13.78 -57.47
N TRP A 101 13.01 -14.19 -56.80
CA TRP A 101 14.35 -14.29 -57.41
C TRP A 101 14.65 -15.62 -58.10
N ALA A 102 13.95 -16.72 -57.79
CA ALA A 102 14.25 -18.03 -58.38
C ALA A 102 14.13 -18.07 -59.92
N PRO A 103 13.08 -17.50 -60.56
CA PRO A 103 12.97 -17.52 -62.02
C PRO A 103 14.08 -16.74 -62.72
N THR A 104 14.48 -15.59 -62.18
CA THR A 104 15.57 -14.77 -62.75
C THR A 104 16.91 -15.46 -62.59
N ALA A 105 17.20 -16.06 -61.43
CA ALA A 105 18.38 -16.88 -61.22
C ALA A 105 18.45 -18.06 -62.20
N LEU A 106 17.34 -18.78 -62.39
CA LEU A 106 17.26 -19.90 -63.35
C LEU A 106 17.51 -19.45 -64.80
N ALA A 107 16.95 -18.31 -65.21
CA ALA A 107 17.16 -17.77 -66.55
C ALA A 107 18.64 -17.42 -66.81
N VAL A 108 19.30 -16.78 -65.84
CA VAL A 108 20.73 -16.45 -65.93
C VAL A 108 21.60 -17.72 -66.01
N VAL A 109 21.30 -18.72 -65.18
CA VAL A 109 22.01 -20.01 -65.21
C VAL A 109 21.82 -20.71 -66.57
N ALA A 110 20.61 -20.76 -67.10
CA ALA A 110 20.33 -21.36 -68.41
C ALA A 110 21.09 -20.67 -69.56
N LEU A 111 21.24 -19.34 -69.51
CA LEU A 111 22.04 -18.60 -70.49
C LEU A 111 23.53 -18.92 -70.40
N LEU A 112 24.07 -19.14 -69.19
CA LEU A 112 25.49 -19.49 -69.01
C LEU A 112 25.82 -20.88 -69.57
N PHE A 113 24.90 -21.86 -69.48
CA PHE A 113 25.07 -23.20 -70.04
C PHE A 113 24.84 -23.29 -71.56
N ARG A 114 24.34 -22.22 -72.18
CA ARG A 114 24.11 -22.17 -73.64
C ARG A 114 25.34 -21.63 -74.41
N LYS A 115 26.40 -21.25 -73.70
CA LYS A 115 27.74 -20.98 -74.25
C LYS A 115 28.59 -22.25 -74.23
#